data_AF-A0A1J1IQQ6-F1
#
_entry.id   AF-A0A1J1IQQ6-F1
#
_cell.length_a   1.000
_cell.length_b   1.000
_cell.length_c   1.000
_cell.angle_alpha   90.00
_cell.angle_beta   90.00
_cell.angle_gamma   90.00
#
_symmetry.space_group_name_H-M   'P 1'
#
loop_
_entity.id
_entity.type
_entity.pdbx_description
1 polymer ?
#
loop_
_entity_poly.entity_id
_entity_poly.type
_entity_poly.pdbx_seq_one_letter_code
_entity_poly.pdbx_strand_id
1 'polypeptide(L)'
;MNTSQMSMNEPILATGGYDHTIKIWSPHSATSVKTLQHSDSQVNALAVKNFLAAGGFQSIRLYDLNSSTNPIINFEGVSKNVTAVGFQEDGRFMYTGSEDCRVRIWDLNCHQPVCKRMFDCLTPVNSVCLHPNQIEVAISTSSGSIYIWDIKSDNNEQLLPEMNSSLNCIDISSNGKYLAAISNKGSAYIWDLYNEGKDQLTKIIPKLKFLAQTRYGLKCKFSPDSTLFVTTGGDGTARVYRTDDDFQLYREIKIDKFWIWDVVFSSDSKYLFAASSDGTARLWKIETKTIEREYLGHSKALTAIAFRDEFVKA
;
A
#
# COMPACT_ATOMS: atom_id res chain seq x y z
N MET A 1 -31.70 -17.43 -10.81
CA MET A 1 -30.68 -16.36 -10.82
C MET A 1 -29.96 -16.44 -9.48
N ASN A 2 -28.88 -17.22 -9.41
CA ASN A 2 -28.11 -17.37 -8.17
C ASN A 2 -27.22 -16.14 -8.02
N THR A 3 -27.57 -15.26 -7.09
CA THR A 3 -26.62 -14.33 -6.49
C THR A 3 -25.60 -15.17 -5.73
N SER A 4 -24.45 -15.44 -6.34
CA SER A 4 -23.31 -16.02 -5.65
C SER A 4 -22.90 -15.05 -4.55
N GLN A 5 -23.33 -15.34 -3.31
CA GLN A 5 -22.77 -14.69 -2.14
C GLN A 5 -21.27 -15.00 -2.14
N MET A 6 -20.47 -13.94 -2.21
CA MET A 6 -19.01 -14.04 -2.13
C MET A 6 -18.69 -14.69 -0.79
N SER A 7 -18.09 -15.88 -0.80
CA SER A 7 -17.61 -16.48 0.44
C SER A 7 -16.42 -15.64 0.95
N MET A 8 -16.35 -15.39 2.26
CA MET A 8 -15.27 -14.61 2.89
C MET A 8 -13.86 -15.13 2.56
N ASN A 9 -13.75 -16.37 2.07
CA ASN A 9 -12.50 -17.09 1.84
C ASN A 9 -12.00 -17.03 0.39
N GLU A 10 -12.74 -16.43 -0.54
CA GLU A 10 -12.23 -16.25 -1.90
C GLU A 10 -11.26 -15.07 -1.98
N PRO A 11 -10.20 -15.17 -2.80
CA PRO A 11 -9.27 -14.08 -2.97
C PRO A 11 -9.97 -12.92 -3.68
N ILE A 12 -9.67 -11.71 -3.22
CA ILE A 12 -10.34 -10.49 -3.65
C ILE A 12 -9.28 -9.51 -4.15
N LEU A 13 -9.53 -8.95 -5.33
CA LEU A 13 -8.78 -7.81 -5.84
C LEU A 13 -9.71 -6.59 -5.87
N ALA A 14 -9.29 -5.51 -5.23
CA ALA A 14 -9.96 -4.22 -5.28
C ALA A 14 -9.10 -3.21 -6.05
N THR A 15 -9.71 -2.47 -6.97
CA THR A 15 -9.06 -1.41 -7.74
C THR A 15 -9.85 -0.12 -7.64
N GLY A 16 -9.14 1.00 -7.55
CA GLY A 16 -9.73 2.32 -7.44
C GLY A 16 -8.90 3.38 -8.16
N GLY A 17 -9.56 4.45 -8.60
CA GLY A 17 -8.93 5.48 -9.40
C GLY A 17 -9.73 6.78 -9.46
N TYR A 18 -9.62 7.45 -10.61
CA TYR A 18 -10.28 8.73 -10.88
C TYR A 18 -11.71 8.62 -11.43
N ASP A 19 -12.19 7.41 -11.69
CA ASP A 19 -13.52 7.19 -12.25
C ASP A 19 -14.64 7.14 -11.20
N HIS A 20 -14.32 7.51 -9.96
CA HIS A 20 -15.26 7.56 -8.83
C HIS A 20 -15.90 6.21 -8.50
N THR A 21 -15.24 5.11 -8.91
CA THR A 21 -15.68 3.76 -8.57
C THR A 21 -14.55 2.96 -7.94
N ILE A 22 -14.93 2.03 -7.08
CA ILE A 22 -14.05 0.97 -6.60
C ILE A 22 -14.61 -0.35 -7.13
N LYS A 23 -13.83 -1.05 -7.96
CA LYS A 23 -14.24 -2.33 -8.53
C LYS A 23 -13.61 -3.46 -7.76
N ILE A 24 -14.44 -4.45 -7.44
CA ILE A 24 -14.05 -5.70 -6.80
C ILE A 24 -14.06 -6.78 -7.86
N TRP A 25 -12.96 -7.50 -7.98
CA TRP A 25 -12.73 -8.52 -8.98
C TRP A 25 -12.48 -9.87 -8.32
N SER A 26 -12.89 -10.92 -9.01
CA SER A 26 -12.40 -12.26 -8.74
C SER A 26 -11.08 -12.45 -9.53
N PRO A 27 -9.94 -12.66 -8.84
CA PRO A 27 -8.62 -12.75 -9.49
C PRO A 27 -8.53 -13.87 -10.52
N HIS A 28 -9.24 -14.98 -10.29
CA HIS A 28 -9.19 -16.17 -11.14
C HIS A 28 -10.04 -16.09 -12.41
N SER A 29 -10.90 -15.09 -12.54
CA SER A 29 -11.80 -14.96 -13.68
C SER A 29 -11.67 -13.61 -14.39
N ALA A 30 -11.02 -12.63 -13.73
CA ALA A 30 -10.97 -11.24 -14.17
C ALA A 30 -12.36 -10.61 -14.37
N THR A 31 -13.40 -11.18 -13.75
CA THR A 31 -14.75 -10.61 -13.78
C THR A 31 -14.96 -9.66 -12.62
N SER A 32 -15.60 -8.52 -12.88
CA SER A 32 -16.03 -7.61 -11.82
C SER A 32 -17.22 -8.22 -11.08
N VAL A 33 -17.04 -8.47 -9.78
CA VAL A 33 -18.04 -9.04 -8.88
C VAL A 33 -18.95 -7.95 -8.33
N LYS A 34 -18.37 -6.81 -7.95
CA LYS A 34 -19.09 -5.67 -7.35
C LYS A 34 -18.44 -4.37 -7.79
N THR A 35 -19.25 -3.35 -8.05
CA THR A 35 -18.78 -1.97 -8.24
C THR A 35 -19.37 -1.12 -7.12
N LEU A 36 -18.49 -0.52 -6.32
CA LEU A 36 -18.84 0.39 -5.22
C LEU A 36 -18.68 1.83 -5.69
N GLN A 37 -19.62 2.69 -5.32
CA GLN A 37 -19.58 4.11 -5.70
C GLN A 37 -18.73 4.92 -4.71
N HIS A 38 -17.85 5.75 -5.25
CA HIS A 38 -16.98 6.67 -4.54
C HIS A 38 -17.06 8.06 -5.21
N SER A 39 -18.27 8.61 -5.26
CA SER A 39 -18.62 9.80 -6.06
C SER A 39 -17.80 11.04 -5.73
N ASP A 40 -17.50 11.26 -4.46
CA ASP A 40 -17.10 12.60 -4.00
C ASP A 40 -15.59 12.84 -4.12
N SER A 41 -14.81 11.81 -4.46
CA SER A 41 -13.36 11.94 -4.58
C SER A 41 -12.72 10.81 -5.40
N GLN A 42 -11.49 11.03 -5.87
CA GLN A 42 -10.61 9.97 -6.34
C GLN A 42 -10.15 9.05 -5.19
N VAL A 43 -9.70 7.85 -5.54
CA VAL A 43 -9.18 6.88 -4.59
C VAL A 43 -7.65 6.91 -4.60
N ASN A 44 -7.04 7.44 -3.55
CA ASN A 44 -5.58 7.57 -3.46
C ASN A 44 -4.92 6.32 -2.85
N ALA A 45 -5.61 5.63 -1.93
CA ALA A 45 -5.11 4.44 -1.28
C ALA A 45 -6.25 3.45 -1.01
N LEU A 46 -5.96 2.17 -1.16
CA LEU A 46 -6.86 1.07 -0.82
C LEU A 46 -6.14 0.08 0.10
N ALA A 47 -6.88 -0.45 1.06
CA ALA A 47 -6.44 -1.57 1.86
C ALA A 47 -7.63 -2.51 2.08
N VAL A 48 -7.39 -3.82 1.99
CA VAL A 48 -8.43 -4.83 2.19
C VAL A 48 -8.02 -5.80 3.28
N LYS A 49 -8.96 -6.08 4.20
CA LYS A 49 -8.88 -7.14 5.19
C LYS A 49 -10.29 -7.71 5.40
N ASN A 50 -10.83 -7.62 6.62
CA ASN A 50 -12.24 -7.91 6.89
C ASN A 50 -13.16 -6.86 6.25
N PHE A 51 -12.67 -5.64 6.18
CA PHE A 51 -13.30 -4.52 5.50
C PHE A 51 -12.38 -4.00 4.41
N LEU A 52 -12.95 -3.27 3.44
CA LEU A 52 -12.19 -2.52 2.47
C LEU A 52 -12.17 -1.05 2.90
N ALA A 53 -10.99 -0.49 3.13
CA ALA A 53 -10.83 0.93 3.40
C ALA A 53 -10.32 1.65 2.15
N ALA A 54 -10.92 2.80 1.85
CA ALA A 54 -10.52 3.69 0.78
C ALA A 54 -10.19 5.08 1.33
N GLY A 55 -8.97 5.54 1.06
CA GLY A 55 -8.55 6.91 1.32
C GLY A 55 -8.78 7.79 0.09
N GLY A 56 -9.50 8.89 0.26
CA GLY A 56 -9.72 9.90 -0.77
C GLY A 56 -9.30 11.30 -0.30
N PHE A 57 -9.88 12.33 -0.91
CA PHE A 57 -9.77 13.71 -0.47
C PHE A 57 -10.69 13.94 0.74
N GLN A 58 -10.12 14.27 1.90
CA GLN A 58 -10.83 14.63 3.15
C GLN A 58 -11.75 13.55 3.75
N SER A 59 -11.83 12.37 3.13
CA SER A 59 -12.65 11.26 3.61
C SER A 59 -11.87 9.96 3.59
N ILE A 60 -12.05 9.17 4.65
CA ILE A 60 -11.69 7.75 4.67
C ILE A 60 -13.02 7.00 4.72
N ARG A 61 -13.25 6.07 3.80
CA ARG A 61 -14.48 5.28 3.75
C ARG A 61 -14.17 3.82 4.01
N LEU A 62 -14.97 3.21 4.87
CA LEU A 62 -14.96 1.77 5.09
C LEU A 62 -16.13 1.15 4.34
N TYR A 63 -15.87 0.05 3.67
CA TYR A 63 -16.84 -0.72 2.91
C TYR A 63 -16.88 -2.14 3.46
N ASP A 64 -18.10 -2.65 3.64
CA ASP A 64 -18.33 -4.05 3.89
C ASP A 64 -18.72 -4.72 2.57
N LEU A 65 -17.93 -5.71 2.17
CA LEU A 65 -18.13 -6.44 0.93
C LEU A 65 -19.43 -7.26 0.96
N ASN A 66 -19.84 -7.70 2.15
CA ASN A 66 -21.06 -8.50 2.37
C ASN A 66 -22.31 -7.63 2.46
N SER A 67 -22.17 -6.36 2.88
CA SER A 67 -23.31 -5.45 3.01
C SER A 67 -23.77 -4.88 1.67
N SER A 68 -25.09 -4.68 1.54
CA SER A 68 -25.69 -3.95 0.44
C SER A 68 -25.58 -2.43 0.62
N THR A 69 -25.49 -1.95 1.87
CA THR A 69 -25.37 -0.52 2.20
C THR A 69 -23.90 -0.15 2.35
N ASN A 70 -23.41 0.66 1.43
CA ASN A 70 -22.02 1.08 1.35
C ASN A 70 -21.96 2.57 0.95
N PRO A 71 -21.01 3.36 1.50
CA PRO A 71 -20.04 3.00 2.55
C PRO A 71 -20.71 2.76 3.91
N ILE A 72 -20.12 1.89 4.75
CA ILE A 72 -20.63 1.60 6.11
C ILE A 72 -20.21 2.67 7.13
N ILE A 73 -19.00 3.22 6.96
CA ILE A 73 -18.41 4.20 7.87
C ILE A 73 -17.70 5.25 7.03
N ASN A 74 -17.89 6.52 7.41
CA ASN A 74 -17.10 7.65 6.93
C ASN A 74 -16.32 8.23 8.12
N PHE A 75 -14.99 8.22 8.05
CA PHE A 75 -14.17 8.85 9.08
C PHE A 75 -13.92 10.30 8.70
N GLU A 76 -14.26 11.21 9.61
CA GLU A 76 -14.10 12.65 9.44
C GLU A 76 -12.89 13.17 10.23
N GLY A 77 -12.52 14.44 10.02
CA GLY A 77 -11.40 15.08 10.73
C GLY A 77 -10.06 15.05 9.99
N VAL A 78 -10.07 14.68 8.71
CA VAL A 78 -8.92 14.81 7.80
C VAL A 78 -9.17 15.98 6.85
N SER A 79 -8.22 16.92 6.76
CA SER A 79 -8.41 18.17 6.01
C SER A 79 -7.84 18.17 4.58
N LYS A 80 -7.06 17.14 4.22
CA LYS A 80 -6.45 17.00 2.89
C LYS A 80 -6.54 15.56 2.37
N ASN A 81 -5.77 15.21 1.33
CA ASN A 81 -5.74 13.86 0.78
C ASN A 81 -5.21 12.85 1.80
N VAL A 82 -5.90 11.72 1.91
CA VAL A 82 -5.38 10.53 2.57
C VAL A 82 -4.49 9.79 1.56
N THR A 83 -3.22 9.61 1.89
CA THR A 83 -2.19 9.07 0.96
C THR A 83 -1.86 7.60 1.23
N ALA A 84 -2.12 7.13 2.45
CA ALA A 84 -1.95 5.74 2.83
C ALA A 84 -3.01 5.32 3.84
N VAL A 85 -3.43 4.06 3.71
CA VAL A 85 -4.35 3.40 4.63
C VAL A 85 -3.85 1.97 4.82
N GLY A 86 -3.96 1.44 6.02
CA GLY A 86 -3.72 0.03 6.28
C GLY A 86 -4.30 -0.43 7.60
N PHE A 87 -4.27 -1.74 7.83
CA PHE A 87 -4.84 -2.39 9.00
C PHE A 87 -3.76 -3.09 9.81
N GLN A 88 -4.03 -3.23 11.11
CA GLN A 88 -3.29 -4.15 11.96
C GLN A 88 -3.67 -5.61 11.64
N GLU A 89 -2.80 -6.56 11.99
CA GLU A 89 -3.00 -8.00 11.76
C GLU A 89 -4.16 -8.64 12.55
N ASP A 90 -4.66 -8.03 13.62
CA ASP A 90 -5.90 -8.46 14.29
C ASP A 90 -7.17 -7.80 13.70
N GLY A 91 -7.01 -6.71 12.95
CA GLY A 91 -8.09 -5.94 12.33
C GLY A 91 -8.77 -4.97 13.30
N ARG A 92 -8.22 -4.79 14.50
CA ARG A 92 -8.75 -3.87 15.51
C ARG A 92 -8.42 -2.42 15.19
N PHE A 93 -7.17 -2.14 14.83
CA PHE A 93 -6.73 -0.80 14.48
C PHE A 93 -6.55 -0.62 12.98
N MET A 94 -6.88 0.57 12.50
CA MET A 94 -6.54 1.06 11.16
C MET A 94 -5.61 2.26 11.31
N TYR A 95 -4.59 2.34 10.47
CA TYR A 95 -3.72 3.52 10.39
C TYR A 95 -3.94 4.26 9.08
N THR A 96 -3.81 5.59 9.12
CA THR A 96 -3.93 6.44 7.94
C THR A 96 -2.90 7.54 7.95
N GLY A 97 -2.27 7.78 6.80
CA GLY A 97 -1.41 8.95 6.56
C GLY A 97 -2.11 9.95 5.64
N SER A 98 -1.88 11.24 5.88
CA SER A 98 -2.52 12.30 5.11
C SER A 98 -1.60 13.49 4.85
N GLU A 99 -1.89 14.21 3.76
CA GLU A 99 -1.22 15.44 3.37
C GLU A 99 -1.43 16.61 4.35
N ASP A 100 -2.32 16.46 5.33
CA ASP A 100 -2.45 17.37 6.48
C ASP A 100 -1.34 17.19 7.53
N CYS A 101 -0.29 16.47 7.13
CA CYS A 101 0.91 16.20 7.89
C CYS A 101 0.65 15.33 9.14
N ARG A 102 -0.42 14.54 9.16
CA ARG A 102 -0.78 13.71 10.31
C ARG A 102 -0.89 12.24 9.94
N VAL A 103 -0.41 11.40 10.86
CA VAL A 103 -0.72 9.97 10.90
C VAL A 103 -1.71 9.72 12.02
N ARG A 104 -2.78 8.98 11.73
CA ARG A 104 -3.86 8.70 12.69
C ARG A 104 -4.05 7.21 12.86
N ILE A 105 -4.35 6.79 14.07
CA ILE A 105 -4.71 5.42 14.43
C ILE A 105 -6.18 5.40 14.88
N TRP A 106 -6.99 4.60 14.21
CA TRP A 106 -8.43 4.49 14.41
C TRP A 106 -8.76 3.14 15.05
N ASP A 107 -9.59 3.15 16.10
CA ASP A 107 -10.13 1.91 16.70
C ASP A 107 -11.44 1.53 15.98
N LEU A 108 -11.45 0.35 15.36
CA LEU A 108 -12.59 -0.16 14.57
C LEU A 108 -13.57 -0.98 15.42
N ASN A 109 -13.24 -1.32 16.67
CA ASN A 109 -14.14 -2.07 17.54
C ASN A 109 -15.24 -1.19 18.16
N CYS A 110 -15.12 0.13 18.03
CA CYS A 110 -16.13 1.07 18.51
C CYS A 110 -17.25 1.21 17.47
N HIS A 111 -18.50 1.33 17.94
CA HIS A 111 -19.66 1.53 17.05
C HIS A 111 -19.54 2.80 16.18
N GLN A 112 -18.85 3.83 16.70
CA GLN A 112 -18.31 4.95 15.94
C GLN A 112 -16.79 4.92 16.07
N PRO A 113 -16.04 4.78 14.97
CA PRO A 113 -14.60 4.74 15.09
C PRO A 113 -14.05 6.10 15.48
N VAL A 114 -13.17 6.08 16.49
CA VAL A 114 -12.54 7.28 17.05
C VAL A 114 -11.05 7.24 16.73
N CYS A 115 -10.48 8.40 16.40
CA CYS A 115 -9.03 8.57 16.31
C CYS A 115 -8.44 8.46 17.72
N LYS A 116 -7.78 7.34 18.02
CA LYS A 116 -7.25 7.02 19.35
C LYS A 116 -5.89 7.66 19.61
N ARG A 117 -5.05 7.70 18.57
CA ARG A 117 -3.71 8.29 18.61
C ARG A 117 -3.43 9.02 17.31
N MET A 118 -2.60 10.05 17.39
CA MET A 118 -2.20 10.85 16.25
C MET A 118 -0.75 11.27 16.41
N PHE A 119 -0.01 11.28 15.30
CA PHE A 119 1.34 11.76 15.21
C PHE A 119 1.41 12.91 14.20
N ASP A 120 1.89 14.06 14.63
CA ASP A 120 2.07 15.25 13.80
C ASP A 120 3.45 15.23 13.14
N CYS A 121 3.48 14.95 11.84
CA CYS A 121 4.63 15.20 10.99
C CYS A 121 4.67 16.70 10.66
N LEU A 122 5.84 17.34 10.64
CA LEU A 122 5.93 18.77 10.26
C LEU A 122 5.68 19.02 8.76
N THR A 123 5.59 17.94 7.97
CA THR A 123 5.43 17.98 6.50
C THR A 123 4.44 16.91 6.03
N PRO A 124 3.83 17.09 4.84
CA PRO A 124 2.84 16.15 4.30
C PRO A 124 3.31 14.69 4.30
N VAL A 125 2.44 13.77 4.72
CA VAL A 125 2.72 12.34 4.74
C VAL A 125 2.38 11.74 3.38
N ASN A 126 3.32 11.03 2.77
CA ASN A 126 3.13 10.39 1.47
C ASN A 126 2.81 8.90 1.59
N SER A 127 3.37 8.21 2.59
CA SER A 127 3.12 6.79 2.82
C SER A 127 3.35 6.42 4.28
N VAL A 128 2.65 5.37 4.70
CA VAL A 128 2.69 4.82 6.06
C VAL A 128 2.70 3.30 5.94
N CYS A 129 3.52 2.63 6.75
CA CYS A 129 3.60 1.18 6.83
C CYS A 129 3.73 0.75 8.29
N LEU A 130 2.94 -0.23 8.71
CA LEU A 130 3.02 -0.82 10.05
C LEU A 130 4.15 -1.86 10.06
N HIS A 131 5.02 -1.79 11.06
CA HIS A 131 6.08 -2.77 11.24
C HIS A 131 5.47 -4.14 11.63
N PRO A 132 6.06 -5.29 11.21
CA PRO A 132 5.55 -6.62 11.54
C PRO A 132 5.40 -6.90 13.05
N ASN A 133 6.10 -6.17 13.91
CA ASN A 133 5.92 -6.23 15.37
C ASN A 133 4.57 -5.68 15.87
N GLN A 134 3.75 -5.07 15.00
CA GLN A 134 2.45 -4.47 15.29
C GLN A 134 2.48 -3.31 16.30
N ILE A 135 3.66 -2.75 16.57
CA ILE A 135 3.88 -1.71 17.59
C ILE A 135 4.42 -0.42 16.96
N GLU A 136 5.31 -0.55 15.97
CA GLU A 136 5.94 0.60 15.32
C GLU A 136 5.32 0.89 13.95
N VAL A 137 5.33 2.16 13.57
CA VAL A 137 4.86 2.64 12.27
C VAL A 137 5.98 3.40 11.59
N ALA A 138 6.31 2.99 10.37
CA ALA A 138 7.21 3.73 9.49
C ALA A 138 6.42 4.71 8.61
N ILE A 139 6.88 5.94 8.54
CA ILE A 139 6.21 7.06 7.90
C ILE A 139 7.21 7.74 6.97
N SER A 140 6.81 8.01 5.73
CA SER A 140 7.62 8.80 4.79
C SER A 140 6.92 10.11 4.44
N THR A 141 7.66 11.21 4.47
CA THR A 141 7.12 12.55 4.23
C THR A 141 7.62 13.18 2.94
N SER A 142 6.94 14.26 2.54
CA SER A 142 7.27 15.01 1.34
C SER A 142 8.62 15.73 1.40
N SER A 143 9.14 16.02 2.61
CA SER A 143 10.48 16.59 2.81
C SER A 143 11.61 15.59 2.61
N GLY A 144 11.27 14.30 2.52
CA GLY A 144 12.25 13.21 2.48
C GLY A 144 12.56 12.60 3.84
N SER A 145 11.91 13.06 4.92
CA SER A 145 12.09 12.48 6.24
C SER A 145 11.39 11.14 6.34
N ILE A 146 12.01 10.22 7.07
CA ILE A 146 11.42 8.98 7.55
C ILE A 146 11.24 9.10 9.05
N TYR A 147 10.04 8.81 9.55
CA TYR A 147 9.78 8.68 10.98
C TYR A 147 9.48 7.22 11.30
N ILE A 148 10.12 6.69 12.35
CA ILE A 148 9.68 5.47 13.01
C ILE A 148 9.02 5.88 14.31
N TRP A 149 7.74 5.58 14.46
CA TRP A 149 6.94 5.96 15.61
C TRP A 149 6.47 4.71 16.35
N ASP A 150 6.85 4.58 17.62
CA ASP A 150 6.32 3.55 18.51
C ASP A 150 4.97 4.00 19.07
N ILE A 151 3.91 3.28 18.68
CA ILE A 151 2.53 3.57 19.08
C ILE A 151 2.34 3.43 20.60
N LYS A 152 3.11 2.57 21.29
CA LYS A 152 2.95 2.33 22.73
C LYS A 152 3.57 3.44 23.56
N SER A 153 4.86 3.71 23.34
CA SER A 153 5.64 4.68 24.12
C SER A 153 5.49 6.13 23.64
N ASP A 154 4.95 6.33 22.44
CA ASP A 154 4.88 7.63 21.74
C ASP A 154 6.25 8.24 21.41
N ASN A 155 7.31 7.44 21.53
CA ASN A 155 8.64 7.81 21.07
C ASN A 155 8.73 7.73 19.55
N ASN A 156 9.54 8.61 18.96
CA ASN A 156 9.81 8.59 17.53
C ASN A 156 11.29 8.84 17.24
N GLU A 157 11.76 8.24 16.17
CA GLU A 157 13.07 8.50 15.58
C GLU A 157 12.88 9.07 14.17
N GLN A 158 13.62 10.14 13.85
CA GLN A 158 13.60 10.76 12.54
C GLN A 158 14.92 10.51 11.81
N LEU A 159 14.82 10.00 10.59
CA LEU A 159 15.93 9.80 9.67
C LEU A 159 15.73 10.68 8.42
N LEU A 160 16.83 11.23 7.89
CA LEU A 160 16.84 11.96 6.63
C LEU A 160 17.88 11.35 5.66
N PRO A 161 17.49 10.46 4.73
CA PRO A 161 18.42 9.84 3.78
C PRO A 161 19.12 10.83 2.85
N GLU A 162 18.36 11.77 2.31
CA GLU A 162 18.86 12.74 1.33
C GLU A 162 18.08 14.05 1.47
N MET A 163 18.81 15.16 1.50
CA MET A 163 18.19 16.48 1.55
C MET A 163 17.45 16.78 0.24
N ASN A 164 16.29 17.43 0.34
CA ASN A 164 15.49 17.90 -0.79
C ASN A 164 15.06 16.80 -1.77
N SER A 165 14.73 15.62 -1.26
CA SER A 165 14.20 14.52 -2.06
C SER A 165 12.94 13.96 -1.41
N SER A 166 11.80 14.14 -2.05
CA SER A 166 10.52 13.67 -1.53
C SER A 166 10.46 12.15 -1.57
N LEU A 167 10.02 11.50 -0.49
CA LEU A 167 9.83 10.05 -0.44
C LEU A 167 8.35 9.73 -0.71
N ASN A 168 8.08 9.02 -1.80
CA ASN A 168 6.71 8.74 -2.24
C ASN A 168 6.12 7.49 -1.59
N CYS A 169 6.96 6.50 -1.26
CA CYS A 169 6.51 5.28 -0.61
C CYS A 169 7.56 4.74 0.34
N ILE A 170 7.07 4.01 1.35
CA ILE A 170 7.85 3.28 2.34
C ILE A 170 7.18 1.94 2.60
N ASP A 171 7.98 0.90 2.77
CA ASP A 171 7.51 -0.44 3.09
C ASP A 171 8.53 -1.21 3.92
N ILE A 172 8.04 -2.10 4.78
CA ILE A 172 8.86 -2.98 5.62
C ILE A 172 8.62 -4.40 5.15
N SER A 173 9.71 -5.17 5.01
CA SER A 173 9.63 -6.60 4.68
C SER A 173 8.87 -7.37 5.75
N SER A 174 8.08 -8.38 5.39
CA SER A 174 7.26 -9.15 6.33
C SER A 174 8.07 -9.85 7.44
N ASN A 175 9.33 -10.18 7.19
CA ASN A 175 10.25 -10.71 8.21
C ASN A 175 10.84 -9.65 9.18
N GLY A 176 10.54 -8.35 8.98
CA GLY A 176 11.02 -7.24 9.79
C GLY A 176 12.51 -6.93 9.64
N LYS A 177 13.19 -7.45 8.61
CA LYS A 177 14.64 -7.29 8.42
C LYS A 177 15.01 -6.05 7.59
N TYR A 178 14.17 -5.66 6.64
CA TYR A 178 14.46 -4.58 5.71
C TYR A 178 13.38 -3.50 5.74
N LEU A 179 13.83 -2.25 5.69
CA LEU A 179 13.01 -1.10 5.36
C LEU A 179 13.40 -0.62 3.96
N ALA A 180 12.42 -0.31 3.12
CA ALA A 180 12.65 0.29 1.82
C ALA A 180 11.86 1.57 1.68
N ALA A 181 12.46 2.57 1.04
CA ALA A 181 11.77 3.79 0.64
C ALA A 181 12.15 4.16 -0.80
N ILE A 182 11.22 4.79 -1.50
CA ILE A 182 11.43 5.26 -2.88
C ILE A 182 11.20 6.76 -2.97
N SER A 183 12.12 7.46 -3.63
CA SER A 183 11.98 8.89 -3.86
C SER A 183 11.26 9.24 -5.15
N ASN A 184 10.78 10.48 -5.21
CA ASN A 184 10.25 11.09 -6.43
C ASN A 184 11.31 11.19 -7.55
N LYS A 185 12.61 11.09 -7.25
CA LYS A 185 13.69 11.05 -8.24
C LYS A 185 13.98 9.62 -8.75
N GLY A 186 13.26 8.62 -8.25
CA GLY A 186 13.44 7.22 -8.63
C GLY A 186 14.55 6.48 -7.89
N SER A 187 15.19 7.12 -6.90
CA SER A 187 16.17 6.44 -6.04
C SER A 187 15.44 5.56 -5.03
N ALA A 188 15.88 4.30 -4.90
CA ALA A 188 15.47 3.42 -3.82
C ALA A 188 16.55 3.42 -2.73
N TYR A 189 16.10 3.47 -1.49
CA TYR A 189 16.93 3.40 -0.29
C TYR A 189 16.50 2.18 0.52
N ILE A 190 17.47 1.39 0.95
CA ILE A 190 17.28 0.18 1.75
C ILE A 190 18.06 0.31 3.05
N TRP A 191 17.40 -0.06 4.14
CA TRP A 191 18.01 -0.17 5.46
C TRP A 191 17.80 -1.54 6.04
N ASP A 192 18.79 -1.98 6.81
CA ASP A 192 18.64 -3.12 7.71
C ASP A 192 17.98 -2.66 9.01
N LEU A 193 17.01 -3.43 9.46
CA LEU A 193 16.27 -3.23 10.70
C LEU A 193 16.73 -4.25 11.74
N TYR A 194 17.12 -3.75 12.92
CA TYR A 194 17.54 -4.59 14.05
C TYR A 194 16.71 -4.28 15.28
N ASN A 195 16.06 -5.31 15.82
CA ASN A 195 15.38 -5.23 17.10
C ASN A 195 16.32 -5.70 18.22
N GLU A 196 16.85 -4.76 19.02
CA GLU A 196 17.72 -5.08 20.16
C GLU A 196 16.95 -5.44 21.45
N GLY A 197 15.60 -5.38 21.44
CA GLY A 197 14.76 -5.76 22.57
C GLY A 197 13.29 -5.37 22.39
N LYS A 198 12.42 -5.72 23.35
CA LYS A 198 10.99 -5.39 23.31
C LYS A 198 10.65 -3.93 23.62
N ASP A 199 11.56 -3.21 24.28
CA ASP A 199 11.34 -1.85 24.82
C ASP A 199 12.25 -0.79 24.18
N GLN A 200 12.98 -1.13 23.11
CA GLN A 200 13.79 -0.18 22.35
C GLN A 200 13.26 -0.06 20.94
N LEU A 201 13.39 1.14 20.36
CA LEU A 201 13.06 1.38 18.95
C LEU A 201 13.93 0.50 18.06
N THR A 202 13.35 0.00 16.98
CA THR A 202 14.08 -0.73 15.94
C THR A 202 15.18 0.16 15.38
N LYS A 203 16.44 -0.28 15.50
CA LYS A 203 17.58 0.43 14.92
C LYS A 203 17.60 0.28 13.41
N ILE A 204 17.85 1.39 12.73
CA ILE A 204 17.85 1.46 11.26
C ILE A 204 19.29 1.71 10.79
N ILE A 205 19.84 0.80 10.00
CA ILE A 205 21.21 0.91 9.47
C ILE A 205 21.15 1.04 7.95
N PRO A 206 21.69 2.12 7.35
CA PRO A 206 21.67 2.28 5.89
C PRO A 206 22.49 1.17 5.23
N LYS A 207 21.84 0.41 4.33
CA LYS A 207 22.48 -0.70 3.61
C LYS A 207 22.81 -0.32 2.17
N LEU A 208 21.82 0.12 1.39
CA LEU A 208 21.98 0.31 -0.04
C LEU A 208 21.20 1.53 -0.53
N LYS A 209 21.78 2.25 -1.49
CA LYS A 209 21.12 3.28 -2.29
C LYS A 209 21.42 3.03 -3.76
N PHE A 210 20.39 2.94 -4.58
CA PHE A 210 20.55 2.76 -6.03
C PHE A 210 19.41 3.45 -6.80
N LEU A 211 19.67 3.71 -8.08
CA LEU A 211 18.65 4.27 -8.97
C LEU A 211 17.73 3.15 -9.44
N ALA A 212 16.53 3.07 -8.86
CA ALA A 212 15.56 2.03 -9.20
C ALA A 212 14.67 2.43 -10.38
N GLN A 213 14.40 3.71 -10.56
CA GLN A 213 13.51 4.24 -11.59
C GLN A 213 14.17 5.39 -12.36
N THR A 214 13.91 5.47 -13.67
CA THR A 214 14.53 6.50 -14.53
C THR A 214 13.82 7.85 -14.45
N ARG A 215 12.53 7.85 -14.08
CA ARG A 215 11.70 9.04 -13.89
C ARG A 215 11.24 9.12 -12.43
N TYR A 216 9.94 9.26 -12.20
CA TYR A 216 9.35 9.28 -10.86
C TYR A 216 9.25 7.88 -10.29
N GLY A 217 9.76 7.64 -9.09
CA GLY A 217 9.45 6.42 -8.31
C GLY A 217 8.13 6.61 -7.56
N LEU A 218 7.17 5.72 -7.71
CA LEU A 218 5.80 5.91 -7.22
C LEU A 218 5.52 5.06 -5.96
N LYS A 219 5.58 3.73 -6.09
CA LYS A 219 5.40 2.80 -4.98
C LYS A 219 6.54 1.81 -4.88
N CYS A 220 6.80 1.34 -3.66
CA CYS A 220 7.69 0.23 -3.40
C CYS A 220 7.03 -0.76 -2.45
N LYS A 221 7.19 -2.06 -2.69
CA LYS A 221 6.61 -3.12 -1.86
C LYS A 221 7.52 -4.33 -1.75
N PHE A 222 7.56 -4.95 -0.59
CA PHE A 222 8.16 -6.27 -0.41
C PHE A 222 7.15 -7.37 -0.73
N SER A 223 7.66 -8.52 -1.15
CA SER A 223 6.85 -9.72 -1.27
C SER A 223 6.55 -10.32 0.12
N PRO A 224 5.43 -11.05 0.28
CA PRO A 224 5.05 -11.67 1.56
C PRO A 224 6.10 -12.63 2.14
N ASP A 225 6.80 -13.37 1.27
CA ASP A 225 7.94 -14.23 1.64
C ASP A 225 9.26 -13.46 1.88
N SER A 226 9.27 -12.14 1.68
CA SER A 226 10.44 -11.26 1.83
C SER A 226 11.63 -11.58 0.90
N THR A 227 11.44 -12.38 -0.16
CA THR A 227 12.50 -12.75 -1.12
C THR A 227 12.61 -11.77 -2.30
N LEU A 228 11.54 -11.03 -2.58
CA LEU A 228 11.43 -10.07 -3.66
C LEU A 228 11.07 -8.69 -3.14
N PHE A 229 11.50 -7.68 -3.89
CA PHE A 229 11.19 -6.28 -3.68
C PHE A 229 10.81 -5.66 -5.02
N VAL A 230 9.71 -4.91 -5.08
CA VAL A 230 9.27 -4.25 -6.31
C VAL A 230 9.26 -2.75 -6.14
N THR A 231 9.66 -2.05 -7.21
CA THR A 231 9.45 -0.61 -7.35
C THR A 231 8.64 -0.33 -8.60
N THR A 232 7.82 0.71 -8.57
CA THR A 232 7.03 1.18 -9.72
C THR A 232 7.40 2.60 -10.07
N GLY A 233 7.27 2.94 -11.36
CA GLY A 233 7.67 4.24 -11.85
C GLY A 233 6.73 4.87 -12.88
N GLY A 234 6.87 6.20 -13.00
CA GLY A 234 6.24 7.00 -14.06
C GLY A 234 6.91 6.87 -15.43
N ASP A 235 7.91 6.00 -15.55
CA ASP A 235 8.46 5.52 -16.83
C ASP A 235 7.69 4.33 -17.39
N GLY A 236 6.64 3.88 -16.70
CA GLY A 236 5.82 2.73 -17.07
C GLY A 236 6.50 1.40 -16.76
N THR A 237 7.51 1.39 -15.90
CA THR A 237 8.20 0.17 -15.48
C THR A 237 7.90 -0.20 -14.03
N ALA A 238 7.76 -1.50 -13.79
CA ALA A 238 7.82 -2.09 -12.47
C ALA A 238 9.05 -3.00 -12.43
N ARG A 239 10.01 -2.68 -11.57
CA ARG A 239 11.27 -3.42 -11.45
C ARG A 239 11.23 -4.26 -10.20
N VAL A 240 11.50 -5.56 -10.36
CA VAL A 240 11.52 -6.55 -9.29
C VAL A 240 12.97 -6.93 -9.02
N TYR A 241 13.36 -6.88 -7.75
CA TYR A 241 14.69 -7.12 -7.23
C TYR A 241 14.66 -8.32 -6.29
N ARG A 242 15.77 -9.05 -6.18
CA ARG A 242 15.94 -10.13 -5.19
C ARG A 242 16.58 -9.59 -3.92
N THR A 243 15.96 -9.82 -2.77
CA THR A 243 16.47 -9.35 -1.47
C THR A 243 17.72 -10.12 -1.02
N ASP A 244 17.81 -11.41 -1.38
CA ASP A 244 18.95 -12.28 -1.04
C ASP A 244 20.22 -11.98 -1.84
N ASP A 245 20.08 -11.35 -3.01
CA ASP A 245 21.18 -11.04 -3.93
C ASP A 245 21.45 -9.53 -3.97
N ASP A 246 21.55 -8.93 -2.77
CA ASP A 246 21.79 -7.50 -2.56
C ASP A 246 20.95 -6.55 -3.43
N PHE A 247 19.66 -6.88 -3.58
CA PHE A 247 18.70 -6.10 -4.38
C PHE A 247 19.11 -5.95 -5.84
N GLN A 248 19.74 -6.98 -6.42
CA GLN A 248 19.95 -7.03 -7.87
C GLN A 248 18.64 -7.15 -8.65
N LEU A 249 18.61 -6.50 -9.82
CA LEU A 249 17.44 -6.50 -10.70
C LEU A 249 17.19 -7.91 -11.22
N TYR A 250 16.07 -8.49 -10.83
CA TYR A 250 15.65 -9.81 -11.28
C TYR A 250 14.83 -9.72 -12.56
N ARG A 251 13.74 -8.94 -12.54
CA ARG A 251 12.79 -8.75 -13.64
C ARG A 251 12.44 -7.27 -13.81
N GLU A 252 12.12 -6.90 -15.03
CA GLU A 252 11.47 -5.63 -15.38
C GLU A 252 10.18 -5.95 -16.12
N ILE A 253 9.08 -5.36 -15.66
CA ILE A 253 7.77 -5.36 -16.29
C ILE A 253 7.56 -3.97 -16.88
N LYS A 254 7.11 -3.89 -18.12
CA LYS A 254 6.94 -2.61 -18.82
C LYS A 254 5.54 -2.51 -19.43
N ILE A 255 4.90 -1.38 -19.18
CA ILE A 255 3.65 -0.97 -19.81
C ILE A 255 3.94 0.31 -20.59
N ASP A 256 3.78 0.26 -21.90
CA ASP A 256 4.16 1.38 -22.75
C ASP A 256 3.23 2.58 -22.54
N LYS A 257 3.82 3.78 -22.47
CA LYS A 257 3.14 5.09 -22.44
C LYS A 257 2.31 5.40 -21.19
N PHE A 258 2.17 4.48 -20.24
CA PHE A 258 1.35 4.68 -19.04
C PHE A 258 2.15 4.48 -17.77
N TRP A 259 1.78 5.20 -16.71
CA TRP A 259 2.45 5.06 -15.41
C TRP A 259 1.93 3.80 -14.72
N ILE A 260 2.76 3.21 -13.85
CA ILE A 260 2.34 2.16 -12.93
C ILE A 260 2.26 2.79 -11.55
N TRP A 261 1.03 3.05 -11.08
CA TRP A 261 0.81 3.80 -9.86
C TRP A 261 1.00 2.99 -8.60
N ASP A 262 0.50 1.75 -8.62
CA ASP A 262 0.46 0.89 -7.44
C ASP A 262 0.61 -0.57 -7.83
N VAL A 263 1.04 -1.36 -6.87
CA VAL A 263 1.40 -2.75 -7.08
C VAL A 263 1.18 -3.57 -5.81
N VAL A 264 0.75 -4.81 -5.99
CA VAL A 264 0.62 -5.76 -4.88
C VAL A 264 1.01 -7.16 -5.33
N PHE A 265 1.74 -7.87 -4.47
CA PHE A 265 2.10 -9.26 -4.68
C PHE A 265 0.92 -10.18 -4.36
N SER A 266 0.88 -11.34 -5.01
CA SER A 266 0.09 -12.47 -4.50
C SER A 266 0.69 -13.00 -3.20
N SER A 267 -0.13 -13.67 -2.38
CA SER A 267 0.31 -14.24 -1.10
C SER A 267 1.38 -15.32 -1.26
N ASP A 268 1.49 -15.95 -2.44
CA ASP A 268 2.54 -16.91 -2.79
C ASP A 268 3.79 -16.28 -3.42
N SER A 269 3.86 -14.95 -3.54
CA SER A 269 4.95 -14.18 -4.14
C SER A 269 5.28 -14.49 -5.60
N LYS A 270 4.45 -15.26 -6.32
CA LYS A 270 4.71 -15.65 -7.73
C LYS A 270 4.12 -14.68 -8.75
N TYR A 271 3.07 -13.98 -8.35
CA TYR A 271 2.33 -13.07 -9.20
C TYR A 271 2.37 -11.65 -8.67
N LEU A 272 2.18 -10.70 -9.59
CA LEU A 272 2.17 -9.28 -9.32
C LEU A 272 0.95 -8.65 -9.97
N PHE A 273 0.13 -7.97 -9.19
CA PHE A 273 -0.93 -7.12 -9.72
C PHE A 273 -0.40 -5.70 -9.86
N ALA A 274 -0.54 -5.11 -11.05
CA ALA A 274 -0.11 -3.75 -11.32
C ALA A 274 -1.31 -2.88 -11.75
N ALA A 275 -1.47 -1.71 -11.12
CA ALA A 275 -2.46 -0.70 -11.50
C ALA A 275 -1.82 0.37 -12.39
N SER A 276 -2.44 0.66 -13.54
CA SER A 276 -1.88 1.58 -14.53
C SER A 276 -2.82 2.74 -14.89
N SER A 277 -2.23 3.82 -15.42
CA SER A 277 -2.97 5.00 -15.91
C SER A 277 -3.91 4.72 -17.07
N ASP A 278 -3.77 3.59 -17.77
CA ASP A 278 -4.68 3.20 -18.86
C ASP A 278 -6.05 2.69 -18.38
N GLY A 279 -6.27 2.66 -17.06
CA GLY A 279 -7.51 2.16 -16.47
C GLY A 279 -7.57 0.63 -16.37
N THR A 280 -6.47 -0.05 -16.64
CA THR A 280 -6.39 -1.52 -16.61
C THR A 280 -5.49 -1.96 -15.46
N ALA A 281 -5.98 -2.86 -14.62
CA ALA A 281 -5.11 -3.63 -13.73
C ALA A 281 -4.66 -4.90 -14.46
N ARG A 282 -3.41 -5.33 -14.25
CA ARG A 282 -2.84 -6.51 -14.90
C ARG A 282 -2.26 -7.47 -13.89
N LEU A 283 -2.51 -8.77 -14.08
CA LEU A 283 -1.86 -9.84 -13.35
C LEU A 283 -0.66 -10.33 -14.15
N TRP A 284 0.53 -10.20 -13.58
CA TRP A 284 1.78 -10.63 -14.17
C TRP A 284 2.31 -11.84 -13.45
N LYS A 285 2.82 -12.81 -14.22
CA LYS A 285 3.64 -13.89 -13.66
C LYS A 285 5.10 -13.46 -13.67
N ILE A 286 5.71 -13.40 -12.48
CA ILE A 286 7.04 -12.79 -12.30
C ILE A 286 8.14 -13.59 -13.02
N GLU A 287 8.05 -14.92 -13.00
CA GLU A 287 9.08 -15.79 -13.60
C GLU A 287 9.18 -15.61 -15.12
N THR A 288 8.03 -15.63 -15.79
CA THR A 288 7.88 -15.62 -17.25
C THR A 288 7.75 -14.22 -17.84
N LYS A 289 7.48 -13.19 -17.01
CA LYS A 289 7.19 -11.81 -17.45
C LYS A 289 5.98 -11.72 -18.38
N THR A 290 5.02 -12.64 -18.23
CA THR A 290 3.81 -12.68 -19.04
C THR A 290 2.63 -12.03 -18.31
N ILE A 291 1.77 -11.36 -19.08
CA ILE A 291 0.46 -10.94 -18.59
C ILE A 291 -0.42 -12.18 -18.62
N GLU A 292 -0.84 -12.64 -17.45
CA GLU A 292 -1.80 -13.75 -17.32
C GLU A 292 -3.23 -13.24 -17.54
N ARG A 293 -3.54 -12.06 -17.01
CA ARG A 293 -4.89 -11.49 -17.02
C ARG A 293 -4.88 -9.97 -17.04
N GLU A 294 -5.94 -9.43 -17.63
CA GLU A 294 -6.25 -8.01 -17.63
C GLU A 294 -7.64 -7.78 -17.03
N TYR A 295 -7.74 -6.84 -16.09
CA TYR A 295 -8.98 -6.47 -15.42
C TYR A 295 -9.48 -5.17 -16.05
N LEU A 296 -10.32 -5.32 -17.08
CA LEU A 296 -10.86 -4.23 -17.88
C LEU A 296 -12.21 -3.78 -17.32
N GLY A 297 -12.36 -2.49 -17.05
CA GLY A 297 -13.66 -1.93 -16.71
C GLY A 297 -13.67 -0.53 -16.10
N HIS A 298 -12.52 0.02 -15.69
CA HIS A 298 -12.45 1.42 -15.28
C HIS A 298 -12.42 2.34 -16.49
N SER A 299 -13.05 3.51 -16.36
CA SER A 299 -13.12 4.50 -17.45
C SER A 299 -11.98 5.53 -17.42
N LYS A 300 -11.22 5.57 -16.32
CA LYS A 300 -10.08 6.47 -16.11
C LYS A 300 -8.93 5.73 -15.44
N ALA A 301 -7.81 6.43 -15.27
CA ALA A 301 -6.59 5.93 -14.64
C ALA A 301 -6.84 5.31 -13.25
N LEU A 302 -6.16 4.19 -13.00
CA LEU A 302 -6.10 3.51 -11.72
C LEU A 302 -4.92 4.01 -10.89
N THR A 303 -5.17 4.33 -9.63
CA THR A 303 -4.16 4.88 -8.72
C THR A 303 -3.94 4.01 -7.49
N ALA A 304 -4.88 3.13 -7.15
CA ALA A 304 -4.80 2.28 -5.97
C ALA A 304 -5.23 0.85 -6.29
N ILE A 305 -4.51 -0.11 -5.70
CA ILE A 305 -4.84 -1.54 -5.78
C ILE A 305 -4.70 -2.18 -4.41
N ALA A 306 -5.59 -3.11 -4.09
CA ALA A 306 -5.50 -3.88 -2.87
C ALA A 306 -5.90 -5.33 -3.15
N PHE A 307 -5.13 -6.26 -2.60
CA PHE A 307 -5.34 -7.69 -2.79
C PHE A 307 -5.36 -8.39 -1.44
N ARG A 308 -6.30 -9.32 -1.29
CA ARG A 308 -6.38 -10.23 -0.14
C ARG A 308 -6.54 -11.64 -0.66
N ASP A 309 -5.69 -12.52 -0.18
CA ASP A 309 -5.80 -13.96 -0.36
C ASP A 309 -5.51 -14.59 1.00
N GLU A 310 -6.58 -15.02 1.67
CA GLU A 310 -6.49 -15.69 2.96
C GLU A 310 -6.10 -17.14 2.72
N PHE A 311 -4.82 -17.45 2.93
CA PHE A 311 -4.45 -18.82 3.19
C PHE A 311 -5.09 -19.24 4.51
N VAL A 312 -6.12 -20.09 4.42
CA VAL A 312 -6.45 -21.00 5.53
C VAL A 312 -5.17 -21.81 5.76
N LYS A 313 -4.40 -21.47 6.80
CA LYS A 313 -3.39 -22.38 7.32
C LYS A 313 -4.16 -23.65 7.72
N ALA A 314 -3.95 -24.72 6.96
CA ALA A 314 -4.40 -26.06 7.30
C ALA A 314 -3.71 -26.53 8.59
#